data_AF-A0A6G7YCF3-F1
#
_entry.id   AF-A0A6G7YCF3-F1
#
_cell.length_a   1.000
_cell.length_b   1.000
_cell.length_c   1.000
_cell.angle_alpha   90.00
_cell.angle_beta   90.00
_cell.angle_gamma   90.00
#
_symmetry.space_group_name_H-M   'P 1'
#
loop_
_entity.id
_entity.type
_entity.pdbx_description
1 polymer ?
#
loop_
_entity_poly.entity_id
_entity_poly.type
_entity_poly.pdbx_seq_one_letter_code
_entity_poly.pdbx_strand_id
1 'polypeptide(L)'
;MTHHGKHTGAARRIAVAAIAFTALALVPGLSGAAPSDIDPAALPRGADPAIVHMVRDTIRDGDQTTPATRRGQHQALWVVDGGYLVRDHDVGPRGWTRLVYITRDGGQRVVARSQGLMPVAVSESGRSVAVQLPSTPDGLRTVITVSRPRTGEVVAQRELRHANLVDITDHRALIGRRAGWHRPVTVWWSYQPDTLARVHDQAAVGADLRLDRVVFEQPGAGEFCNRVAVLSRPARTLWRSCRVYPHEWSPDGRHATATYTYFDAAGTPRWWVVDGRSAEQQSSLVGRLDKDTAWEDDAHFLTLAQSGEGKAAIIRCSITGACERASKVWDVPVPSESSLFYAKPPVVLATP
;
A
#
# COMPACT_ATOMS: atom_id res chain seq x y z
N MET A 1 64.79 10.66 29.67
CA MET A 1 66.00 9.83 29.72
C MET A 1 65.74 8.57 28.90
N THR A 2 66.00 8.54 27.59
CA THR A 2 67.28 8.30 26.88
C THR A 2 67.86 6.89 27.06
N HIS A 3 67.65 6.02 26.07
CA HIS A 3 68.67 5.24 25.34
C HIS A 3 67.95 4.43 24.22
N HIS A 4 68.06 4.74 22.92
CA HIS A 4 69.16 4.52 21.96
C HIS A 4 69.57 3.05 21.74
N GLY A 5 69.22 2.52 20.56
CA GLY A 5 69.80 1.32 19.96
C GLY A 5 69.55 1.29 18.45
N LYS A 6 70.59 1.63 17.68
CA LYS A 6 70.65 1.71 16.20
C LYS A 6 71.20 0.40 15.62
N HIS A 7 70.69 -0.04 14.47
CA HIS A 7 71.42 -0.76 13.40
C HIS A 7 70.68 -0.46 12.08
N THR A 8 71.12 0.40 11.16
CA THR A 8 72.20 0.35 10.14
C THR A 8 72.27 -0.92 9.27
N GLY A 9 71.94 -0.74 7.99
CA GLY A 9 72.13 -1.68 6.87
C GLY A 9 71.18 -1.32 5.73
N ALA A 10 71.42 -0.29 4.92
CA ALA A 10 72.28 -0.23 3.73
C ALA A 10 71.76 -0.99 2.50
N ALA A 11 71.57 -0.22 1.41
CA ALA A 11 71.47 -0.61 -0.01
C ALA A 11 70.20 -1.40 -0.42
N ARG A 12 69.38 -0.93 -1.36
CA ARG A 12 69.73 -0.69 -2.77
C ARG A 12 68.63 0.16 -3.42
N ARG A 13 69.02 1.23 -4.10
CA ARG A 13 68.16 2.01 -5.00
C ARG A 13 67.99 1.21 -6.30
N ILE A 14 66.75 0.87 -6.67
CA ILE A 14 66.37 0.63 -8.06
C ILE A 14 65.23 1.60 -8.34
N ALA A 15 65.58 2.68 -9.04
CA ALA A 15 64.62 3.58 -9.65
C ALA A 15 64.08 2.88 -10.90
N VAL A 16 62.84 2.41 -10.86
CA VAL A 16 62.06 2.13 -12.06
C VAL A 16 61.10 3.31 -12.23
N ALA A 17 61.37 4.11 -13.26
CA ALA A 17 60.47 5.15 -13.72
C ALA A 17 59.18 4.47 -14.26
N ALA A 18 58.13 4.48 -13.45
CA ALA A 18 56.79 4.15 -13.93
C ALA A 18 56.26 5.37 -14.68
N ILE A 19 56.26 5.27 -16.01
CA ILE A 19 55.61 6.22 -16.90
C ILE A 19 54.11 6.21 -16.59
N ALA A 20 53.61 7.30 -16.03
CA ALA A 20 52.19 7.55 -15.86
C ALA A 20 51.56 7.80 -17.23
N PHE A 21 50.99 6.75 -17.84
CA PHE A 21 50.02 6.91 -18.91
C PHE A 21 48.68 7.30 -18.27
N THR A 22 48.43 8.60 -18.17
CA THR A 22 47.11 9.14 -17.85
C THR A 22 46.20 8.94 -19.06
N ALA A 23 45.65 7.73 -19.20
CA ALA A 23 44.54 7.50 -20.11
C ALA A 23 43.31 8.22 -19.53
N LEU A 24 43.04 9.44 -20.01
CA LEU A 24 41.71 10.05 -19.91
C LEU A 24 40.76 9.16 -20.70
N ALA A 25 40.23 8.12 -20.06
CA ALA A 25 39.03 7.47 -20.53
C ALA A 25 37.90 8.49 -20.36
N LEU A 26 37.53 9.14 -21.47
CA LEU A 26 36.22 9.74 -21.67
C LEU A 26 35.19 8.62 -21.47
N VAL A 27 34.79 8.37 -20.23
CA VAL A 27 33.60 7.59 -19.94
C VAL A 27 32.45 8.44 -20.46
N PRO A 28 31.72 8.01 -21.52
CA PRO A 28 30.50 8.71 -21.89
C PRO A 28 29.63 8.71 -20.65
N GLY A 29 29.33 9.91 -20.13
CA GLY A 29 28.37 10.06 -19.07
C GLY A 29 27.11 9.35 -19.53
N LEU A 30 26.73 8.29 -18.81
CA LEU A 30 25.41 7.71 -18.92
C LEU A 30 24.46 8.81 -18.48
N SER A 31 24.09 9.69 -19.41
CA SER A 31 22.91 10.54 -19.29
C SER A 31 21.74 9.57 -19.21
N GLY A 32 21.41 9.15 -17.99
CA GLY A 32 20.17 8.43 -17.73
C GLY A 32 19.07 9.33 -18.25
N ALA A 33 18.42 8.91 -19.34
CA ALA A 33 17.24 9.58 -19.84
C ALA A 33 16.28 9.76 -18.65
N ALA A 34 15.70 10.95 -18.52
CA ALA A 34 14.68 11.16 -17.53
C ALA A 34 13.61 10.07 -17.69
N PRO A 35 13.08 9.49 -16.60
CA PRO A 35 12.05 8.47 -16.71
C PRO A 35 10.91 9.03 -17.57
N SER A 36 10.61 8.36 -18.68
CA SER A 36 9.49 8.73 -19.53
C SER A 36 8.19 8.42 -18.78
N ASP A 37 7.22 9.32 -18.89
CA ASP A 37 5.87 9.06 -18.37
C ASP A 37 5.31 7.77 -18.98
N ILE A 38 4.72 6.94 -18.13
CA ILE A 38 4.06 5.70 -18.56
C ILE A 38 2.86 6.05 -19.44
N ASP A 39 2.90 5.58 -20.68
CA ASP A 39 1.75 5.52 -21.57
C ASP A 39 1.25 4.06 -21.68
N PRO A 40 0.10 3.72 -21.06
CA PRO A 40 -0.44 2.37 -21.09
C PRO A 40 -0.71 1.83 -22.50
N ALA A 41 -0.97 2.69 -23.49
CA ALA A 41 -1.24 2.28 -24.86
C ALA A 41 0.04 1.87 -25.62
N ALA A 42 1.19 2.44 -25.25
CA ALA A 42 2.48 2.16 -25.85
C ALA A 42 3.18 0.94 -25.22
N LEU A 43 2.75 0.50 -24.03
CA LEU A 43 3.34 -0.66 -23.37
C LEU A 43 3.06 -1.97 -24.13
N PRO A 44 4.03 -2.91 -24.19
CA PRO A 44 3.79 -4.24 -24.73
C PRO A 44 2.71 -4.95 -23.91
N ARG A 45 1.91 -5.78 -24.58
CA ARG A 45 0.89 -6.59 -23.94
C ARG A 45 1.51 -7.82 -23.29
N GLY A 46 1.41 -7.91 -21.96
CA GLY A 46 1.74 -9.11 -21.18
C GLY A 46 0.53 -10.00 -20.90
N ALA A 47 0.72 -10.95 -19.99
CA ALA A 47 -0.36 -11.81 -19.49
C ALA A 47 -1.38 -11.02 -18.65
N ASP A 48 -2.60 -11.55 -18.51
CA ASP A 48 -3.59 -11.00 -17.57
C ASP A 48 -3.10 -11.07 -16.11
N PRO A 49 -3.68 -10.29 -15.17
CA PRO A 49 -3.27 -10.31 -13.77
C PRO A 49 -3.43 -11.72 -13.19
N ALA A 50 -2.42 -12.20 -12.47
CA ALA A 50 -2.49 -13.49 -11.78
C ALA A 50 -3.24 -13.42 -10.44
N ILE A 51 -3.47 -12.21 -9.93
CA ILE A 51 -4.28 -11.97 -8.73
C ILE A 51 -5.76 -11.79 -9.06
N VAL A 52 -6.58 -11.97 -8.03
CA VAL A 52 -8.00 -11.65 -8.10
C VAL A 52 -8.18 -10.17 -8.43
N HIS A 53 -9.05 -9.89 -9.39
CA HIS A 53 -9.38 -8.53 -9.77
C HIS A 53 -10.81 -8.48 -10.27
N MET A 54 -11.41 -7.29 -10.24
CA MET A 54 -12.74 -7.06 -10.76
C MET A 54 -12.64 -6.13 -11.96
N VAL A 55 -13.38 -6.45 -13.02
CA VAL A 55 -13.58 -5.56 -14.18
C VAL A 55 -15.07 -5.30 -14.29
N ARG A 56 -15.48 -4.03 -14.15
CA ARG A 56 -16.89 -3.62 -14.02
C ARG A 56 -17.56 -4.43 -12.91
N ASP A 57 -18.55 -5.23 -13.25
CA ASP A 57 -19.38 -6.05 -12.38
C ASP A 57 -19.00 -7.54 -12.42
N THR A 58 -17.77 -7.87 -12.80
CA THR A 58 -17.28 -9.27 -12.86
C THR A 58 -15.96 -9.42 -12.15
N ILE A 59 -15.92 -10.26 -11.12
CA ILE A 59 -14.69 -10.68 -10.44
C ILE A 59 -14.06 -11.82 -11.25
N ARG A 60 -12.75 -11.75 -11.44
CA ARG A 60 -11.90 -12.74 -12.10
C ARG A 60 -10.92 -13.30 -11.08
N ASP A 61 -10.94 -14.61 -10.91
CA ASP A 61 -10.08 -15.38 -10.01
C ASP A 61 -9.56 -16.59 -10.78
N GLY A 62 -8.40 -16.43 -11.42
CA GLY A 62 -7.91 -17.36 -12.44
C GLY A 62 -8.91 -17.53 -13.58
N ASP A 63 -9.27 -18.78 -13.88
CA ASP A 63 -10.28 -19.12 -14.89
C ASP A 63 -11.73 -18.91 -14.39
N GLN A 64 -11.92 -18.67 -13.10
CA GLN A 64 -13.24 -18.47 -12.52
C GLN A 64 -13.70 -17.02 -12.73
N THR A 65 -14.95 -16.88 -13.18
CA THR A 65 -15.65 -15.59 -13.23
C THR A 65 -16.85 -15.60 -12.30
N THR A 66 -16.97 -14.57 -11.46
CA THR A 66 -18.08 -14.42 -10.50
C THR A 66 -18.80 -13.09 -10.74
N PRO A 67 -20.12 -13.08 -10.95
CA PRO A 67 -20.90 -11.85 -11.02
C PRO A 67 -20.81 -11.06 -9.72
N ALA A 68 -20.57 -9.75 -9.83
CA ALA A 68 -20.48 -8.83 -8.71
C ALA A 68 -21.69 -7.90 -8.62
N THR A 69 -21.60 -6.96 -7.69
CA THR A 69 -22.53 -5.83 -7.58
C THR A 69 -22.48 -4.97 -8.85
N ARG A 70 -23.64 -4.50 -9.30
CA ARG A 70 -23.80 -3.60 -10.46
C ARG A 70 -24.07 -2.15 -10.06
N ARG A 71 -23.90 -1.82 -8.79
CA ARG A 71 -24.35 -0.56 -8.21
C ARG A 71 -23.17 0.23 -7.67
N GLY A 72 -23.20 1.54 -7.93
CA GLY A 72 -22.17 2.46 -7.44
C GLY A 72 -20.83 2.30 -8.15
N GLN A 73 -19.82 2.90 -7.57
CA GLN A 73 -18.43 2.82 -8.01
C GLN A 73 -17.67 1.84 -7.12
N HIS A 74 -17.05 0.83 -7.73
CA HIS A 74 -16.26 -0.15 -7.00
C HIS A 74 -14.92 0.46 -6.57
N GLN A 75 -14.64 0.46 -5.27
CA GLN A 75 -13.44 1.09 -4.72
C GLN A 75 -12.38 0.10 -4.26
N ALA A 76 -12.79 -1.04 -3.69
CA ALA A 76 -11.87 -2.03 -3.14
C ALA A 76 -12.46 -3.44 -3.22
N LEU A 77 -11.57 -4.42 -3.30
CA LEU A 77 -11.87 -5.84 -3.42
C LEU A 77 -10.95 -6.61 -2.47
N TRP A 78 -11.50 -7.57 -1.74
CA TRP A 78 -10.73 -8.50 -0.91
C TRP A 78 -11.15 -9.92 -1.19
N VAL A 79 -10.20 -10.84 -1.15
CA VAL A 79 -10.48 -12.28 -1.10
C VAL A 79 -10.74 -12.66 0.35
N VAL A 80 -11.81 -13.40 0.60
CA VAL A 80 -12.20 -13.85 1.95
C VAL A 80 -12.61 -15.31 1.93
N ASP A 81 -12.76 -15.91 3.12
CA ASP A 81 -13.27 -17.28 3.23
C ASP A 81 -14.64 -17.40 2.55
N GLY A 82 -14.73 -18.30 1.58
CA GLY A 82 -15.95 -18.58 0.81
C GLY A 82 -16.29 -17.62 -0.34
N GLY A 83 -15.52 -16.54 -0.55
CA GLY A 83 -15.84 -15.57 -1.61
C GLY A 83 -15.02 -14.28 -1.57
N TYR A 84 -15.72 -13.17 -1.79
CA TYR A 84 -15.12 -11.85 -1.95
C TYR A 84 -15.86 -10.80 -1.13
N LEU A 85 -15.16 -9.73 -0.75
CA LEU A 85 -15.77 -8.50 -0.28
C LEU A 85 -15.53 -7.41 -1.30
N VAL A 86 -16.58 -6.66 -1.63
CA VAL A 86 -16.49 -5.46 -2.49
C VAL A 86 -16.99 -4.26 -1.71
N ARG A 87 -16.19 -3.19 -1.69
CA ARG A 87 -16.63 -1.88 -1.22
C ARG A 87 -17.08 -1.03 -2.41
N ASP A 88 -18.37 -0.72 -2.43
CA ASP A 88 -18.99 0.20 -3.37
C ASP A 88 -19.16 1.58 -2.74
N HIS A 89 -19.00 2.64 -3.54
CA HIS A 89 -19.28 4.03 -3.20
C HIS A 89 -20.37 4.60 -4.10
N ASP A 90 -20.98 5.73 -3.72
CA ASP A 90 -22.05 6.40 -4.48
C ASP A 90 -23.24 5.49 -4.85
N VAL A 91 -23.63 4.59 -3.96
CA VAL A 91 -24.72 3.66 -4.22
C VAL A 91 -26.08 4.32 -3.97
N GLY A 92 -26.78 4.65 -5.06
CA GLY A 92 -28.15 5.17 -5.06
C GLY A 92 -28.23 6.67 -4.74
N PRO A 93 -29.44 7.23 -4.61
CA PRO A 93 -29.66 8.69 -4.58
C PRO A 93 -29.10 9.40 -3.34
N ARG A 94 -28.69 8.64 -2.32
CA ARG A 94 -28.09 9.16 -1.08
C ARG A 94 -26.57 8.98 -1.02
N GLY A 95 -25.95 8.48 -2.10
CA GLY A 95 -24.49 8.30 -2.18
C GLY A 95 -23.92 7.35 -1.12
N TRP A 96 -24.57 6.20 -0.88
CA TRP A 96 -24.12 5.29 0.18
C TRP A 96 -22.82 4.59 -0.19
N THR A 97 -21.94 4.42 0.80
CA THR A 97 -20.89 3.40 0.78
C THR A 97 -21.46 2.07 1.28
N ARG A 98 -21.16 0.96 0.60
CA ARG A 98 -21.60 -0.40 0.97
C ARG A 98 -20.44 -1.37 0.97
N LEU A 99 -20.43 -2.28 1.94
CA LEU A 99 -19.58 -3.46 1.91
C LEU A 99 -20.46 -4.65 1.58
N VAL A 100 -20.16 -5.36 0.50
CA VAL A 100 -20.96 -6.48 0.00
C VAL A 100 -20.09 -7.74 0.01
N TYR A 101 -20.57 -8.78 0.67
CA TYR A 101 -20.02 -10.12 0.55
C TYR A 101 -20.63 -10.80 -0.68
N ILE A 102 -19.78 -11.42 -1.49
CA ILE A 102 -20.13 -12.09 -2.73
C ILE A 102 -19.56 -13.51 -2.67
N THR A 103 -20.40 -14.53 -2.70
CA THR A 103 -19.97 -15.93 -2.77
C THR A 103 -19.36 -16.23 -4.15
N ARG A 104 -18.57 -17.31 -4.25
CA ARG A 104 -17.93 -17.72 -5.51
C ARG A 104 -18.91 -17.97 -6.68
N ASP A 105 -20.15 -18.36 -6.38
CA ASP A 105 -21.23 -18.54 -7.34
C ASP A 105 -22.05 -17.26 -7.63
N GLY A 106 -21.70 -16.12 -7.00
CA GLY A 106 -22.29 -14.81 -7.26
C GLY A 106 -23.46 -14.42 -6.35
N GLY A 107 -23.79 -15.23 -5.34
CA GLY A 107 -24.72 -14.85 -4.28
C GLY A 107 -24.21 -13.65 -3.47
N GLN A 108 -25.09 -12.71 -3.11
CA GLN A 108 -24.68 -11.42 -2.53
C GLN A 108 -25.38 -11.13 -1.21
N ARG A 109 -24.65 -10.55 -0.25
CA ARG A 109 -25.19 -10.03 1.01
C ARG A 109 -24.49 -8.74 1.40
N VAL A 110 -25.27 -7.74 1.81
CA VAL A 110 -24.68 -6.52 2.37
C VAL A 110 -24.19 -6.79 3.79
N VAL A 111 -22.91 -6.49 4.05
CA VAL A 111 -22.25 -6.60 5.35
C VAL A 111 -22.42 -5.31 6.15
N ALA A 112 -22.16 -4.16 5.52
CA ALA A 112 -22.23 -2.86 6.17
C ALA A 112 -22.63 -1.73 5.20
N ARG A 113 -23.08 -0.59 5.74
CA ARG A 113 -23.44 0.62 4.99
C ARG A 113 -23.03 1.87 5.77
N SER A 114 -22.61 2.92 5.07
CA SER A 114 -22.23 4.24 5.66
C SER A 114 -22.54 5.39 4.69
N GLN A 115 -22.81 6.59 5.19
CA GLN A 115 -22.94 7.82 4.38
C GLN A 115 -21.59 8.54 4.20
N GLY A 116 -20.50 7.79 4.06
CA GLY A 116 -19.16 8.35 3.93
C GLY A 116 -18.09 7.27 3.97
N LEU A 117 -16.90 7.64 4.45
CA LEU A 117 -15.79 6.71 4.61
C LEU A 117 -16.17 5.53 5.50
N MET A 118 -15.66 4.37 5.13
CA MET A 118 -15.86 3.11 5.82
C MET A 118 -14.53 2.35 5.77
N PRO A 119 -13.67 2.54 6.78
CA PRO A 119 -12.48 1.73 6.94
C PRO A 119 -12.87 0.25 7.09
N VAL A 120 -12.18 -0.59 6.34
CA VAL A 120 -12.37 -2.05 6.31
C VAL A 120 -10.99 -2.68 6.41
N ALA A 121 -10.87 -3.69 7.28
CA ALA A 121 -9.68 -4.54 7.36
C ALA A 121 -10.14 -6.01 7.32
N VAL A 122 -9.36 -6.85 6.65
CA VAL A 122 -9.64 -8.29 6.48
C VAL A 122 -8.47 -9.04 7.10
N SER A 123 -8.75 -10.10 7.86
CA SER A 123 -7.67 -10.93 8.41
C SER A 123 -6.97 -11.67 7.28
N GLU A 124 -5.67 -11.95 7.42
CA GLU A 124 -4.90 -12.71 6.43
C GLU A 124 -5.59 -14.02 5.98
N SER A 125 -6.24 -14.73 6.91
CA SER A 125 -6.96 -15.97 6.58
C SER A 125 -8.31 -15.75 5.90
N GLY A 126 -8.73 -14.50 5.69
CA GLY A 126 -10.02 -14.12 5.11
C GLY A 126 -11.24 -14.46 5.97
N ARG A 127 -11.04 -14.97 7.19
CA ARG A 127 -12.12 -15.48 8.06
C ARG A 127 -12.80 -14.40 8.88
N SER A 128 -12.16 -13.24 9.02
CA SER A 128 -12.65 -12.12 9.79
C SER A 128 -12.59 -10.84 8.97
N VAL A 129 -13.61 -10.00 9.08
CA VAL A 129 -13.63 -8.64 8.55
C VAL A 129 -14.02 -7.69 9.66
N ALA A 130 -13.28 -6.60 9.79
CA ALA A 130 -13.60 -5.49 10.66
C ALA A 130 -14.08 -4.30 9.82
N VAL A 131 -15.16 -3.67 10.27
CA VAL A 131 -15.68 -2.42 9.70
C VAL A 131 -15.73 -1.38 10.80
N GLN A 132 -15.20 -0.20 10.52
CA GLN A 132 -15.31 0.95 11.41
C GLN A 132 -16.37 1.93 10.87
N LEU A 133 -17.32 2.30 11.71
CA LEU A 133 -18.38 3.25 11.39
C LEU A 133 -18.48 4.34 12.48
N PRO A 134 -18.80 5.59 12.13
CA PRO A 134 -19.09 6.62 13.13
C PRO A 134 -20.32 6.21 13.96
N SER A 135 -20.23 6.35 15.28
CA SER A 135 -21.36 6.16 16.21
C SER A 135 -22.03 7.48 16.59
N THR A 136 -21.36 8.61 16.33
CA THR A 136 -21.84 9.96 16.58
C THR A 136 -21.70 10.83 15.32
N PRO A 137 -22.54 11.88 15.15
CA PRO A 137 -22.48 12.77 13.99
C PRO A 137 -21.14 13.52 13.83
N ASP A 138 -20.43 13.77 14.94
CA ASP A 138 -19.11 14.42 14.94
C ASP A 138 -17.96 13.49 14.52
N GLY A 139 -18.23 12.19 14.30
CA GLY A 139 -17.24 11.19 13.94
C GLY A 139 -16.20 10.88 15.01
N LEU A 140 -16.29 11.50 16.20
CA LEU A 140 -15.27 11.34 17.25
C LEU A 140 -15.35 9.99 17.94
N ARG A 141 -16.51 9.35 17.91
CA ARG A 141 -16.72 7.98 18.37
C ARG A 141 -17.04 7.10 17.17
N THR A 142 -16.43 5.94 17.15
CA THR A 142 -16.65 4.95 16.11
C THR A 142 -16.87 3.59 16.74
N VAL A 143 -17.78 2.82 16.16
CA VAL A 143 -17.91 1.39 16.43
C VAL A 143 -17.04 0.63 15.46
N ILE A 144 -16.17 -0.25 15.97
CA ILE A 144 -15.50 -1.27 15.18
C ILE A 144 -16.26 -2.58 15.40
N THR A 145 -16.79 -3.14 14.31
CA THR A 145 -17.51 -4.41 14.32
C THR A 145 -16.70 -5.44 13.57
N VAL A 146 -16.41 -6.57 14.20
CA VAL A 146 -15.71 -7.71 13.61
C VAL A 146 -16.71 -8.82 13.35
N SER A 147 -16.74 -9.33 12.12
CA SER A 147 -17.68 -10.36 11.71
C SER A 147 -17.02 -11.42 10.83
N ARG A 148 -17.65 -12.58 10.72
CA ARG A 148 -17.28 -13.62 9.74
C ARG A 148 -17.87 -13.26 8.38
N PRO A 149 -17.05 -13.02 7.32
CA PRO A 149 -17.56 -12.59 6.02
C PRO A 149 -18.60 -13.56 5.45
N ARG A 150 -18.36 -14.88 5.55
CA ARG A 150 -19.23 -15.93 5.02
C ARG A 150 -20.63 -15.93 5.64
N THR A 151 -20.72 -15.97 6.97
CA THR A 151 -21.98 -16.11 7.70
C THR A 151 -22.63 -14.77 8.05
N GLY A 152 -21.85 -13.69 8.15
CA GLY A 152 -22.29 -12.39 8.66
C GLY A 152 -22.39 -12.34 10.18
N GLU A 153 -21.98 -13.40 10.89
CA GLU A 153 -22.00 -13.45 12.34
C GLU A 153 -21.01 -12.43 12.92
N VAL A 154 -21.48 -11.58 13.83
CA VAL A 154 -20.65 -10.64 14.57
C VAL A 154 -19.92 -11.38 15.68
N VAL A 155 -18.59 -11.38 15.62
CA VAL A 155 -17.72 -12.04 16.60
C VAL A 155 -17.38 -11.10 17.75
N ALA A 156 -17.20 -9.82 17.46
CA ALA A 156 -16.88 -8.81 18.46
C ALA A 156 -17.30 -7.42 17.98
N GLN A 157 -17.59 -6.54 18.94
CA GLN A 157 -17.92 -5.16 18.66
C GLN A 157 -17.41 -4.27 19.80
N ARG A 158 -16.83 -3.12 19.47
CA ARG A 158 -16.38 -2.15 20.48
C ARG A 158 -16.49 -0.72 19.98
N GLU A 159 -17.05 0.14 20.82
CA GLU A 159 -17.00 1.58 20.60
C GLU A 159 -15.71 2.17 21.16
N LEU A 160 -15.05 3.00 20.36
CA LEU A 160 -13.83 3.69 20.73
C LEU A 160 -13.90 5.16 20.29
N ARG A 161 -13.27 6.03 21.08
CA ARG A 161 -13.11 7.44 20.75
C ARG A 161 -11.77 7.68 20.06
N HIS A 162 -11.79 8.49 19.00
CA HIS A 162 -10.62 8.90 18.20
C HIS A 162 -9.78 7.71 17.74
N ALA A 163 -10.45 6.65 17.30
CA ALA A 163 -9.81 5.42 16.85
C ALA A 163 -9.69 5.39 15.32
N ASN A 164 -8.66 4.72 14.84
CA ASN A 164 -8.45 4.35 13.46
C ASN A 164 -8.20 2.84 13.44
N LEU A 165 -9.06 2.09 12.77
CA LEU A 165 -8.85 0.68 12.45
C LEU A 165 -7.65 0.60 11.50
N VAL A 166 -6.59 -0.07 11.94
CA VAL A 166 -5.36 -0.18 11.15
C VAL A 166 -5.34 -1.50 10.39
N ASP A 167 -5.47 -2.62 11.11
CA ASP A 167 -5.49 -3.97 10.53
C ASP A 167 -6.06 -4.98 11.55
N ILE A 168 -6.34 -6.23 11.14
CA ILE A 168 -6.87 -7.29 12.01
C ILE A 168 -6.20 -8.66 11.82
N THR A 169 -6.25 -9.44 12.89
CA THR A 169 -6.10 -10.90 12.87
C THR A 169 -7.47 -11.53 13.13
N ASP A 170 -7.57 -12.86 13.17
CA ASP A 170 -8.80 -13.54 13.57
C ASP A 170 -9.21 -13.34 15.04
N HIS A 171 -8.32 -12.80 15.87
CA HIS A 171 -8.55 -12.72 17.31
C HIS A 171 -8.36 -11.32 17.90
N ARG A 172 -7.78 -10.40 17.13
CA ARG A 172 -7.40 -9.07 17.60
C ARG A 172 -7.43 -8.05 16.46
N ALA A 173 -7.76 -6.80 16.79
CA ALA A 173 -7.63 -5.65 15.91
C ALA A 173 -6.49 -4.73 16.37
N LEU A 174 -5.67 -4.27 15.43
CA LEU A 174 -4.67 -3.22 15.67
C LEU A 174 -5.35 -1.87 15.46
N ILE A 175 -5.23 -0.99 16.46
CA ILE A 175 -5.94 0.29 16.47
C ILE A 175 -4.97 1.40 16.82
N GLY A 176 -4.89 2.40 15.93
CA GLY A 176 -4.28 3.69 16.23
C GLY A 176 -5.31 4.58 16.91
N ARG A 177 -4.96 5.20 18.03
CA ARG A 177 -5.85 6.13 18.75
C ARG A 177 -5.17 7.48 18.89
N ARG A 178 -5.89 8.55 18.55
CA ARG A 178 -5.48 9.94 18.76
C ARG A 178 -6.30 10.54 19.90
N ALA A 179 -6.25 9.92 21.09
CA ALA A 179 -7.04 10.34 22.25
C ALA A 179 -6.58 11.72 22.76
N GLY A 180 -7.07 12.79 22.12
CA GLY A 180 -6.49 14.12 22.22
C GLY A 180 -5.22 14.24 21.38
N TRP A 181 -4.98 15.42 20.80
CA TRP A 181 -3.82 15.72 19.95
C TRP A 181 -2.47 15.40 20.61
N HIS A 182 -2.42 15.28 21.93
CA HIS A 182 -1.18 15.16 22.70
C HIS A 182 -0.89 13.75 23.25
N ARG A 183 -1.78 12.76 23.07
CA ARG A 183 -1.58 11.40 23.61
C ARG A 183 -1.94 10.30 22.60
N PRO A 184 -1.25 10.24 21.45
CA PRO A 184 -1.45 9.17 20.49
C PRO A 184 -0.99 7.84 21.07
N VAL A 185 -1.69 6.75 20.76
CA VAL A 185 -1.35 5.40 21.24
C VAL A 185 -1.79 4.35 20.23
N THR A 186 -0.99 3.30 20.08
CA THR A 186 -1.38 2.08 19.36
C THR A 186 -1.71 1.01 20.36
N VAL A 187 -2.83 0.33 20.15
CA VAL A 187 -3.32 -0.73 21.03
C VAL A 187 -3.71 -1.95 20.21
N TRP A 188 -3.52 -3.13 20.82
CA TRP A 188 -4.23 -4.33 20.43
C TRP A 188 -5.58 -4.36 21.15
N TRP A 189 -6.64 -4.56 20.39
CA TRP A 189 -7.93 -4.96 20.93
C TRP A 189 -8.12 -6.46 20.71
N SER A 190 -8.06 -7.25 21.79
CA SER A 190 -8.38 -8.67 21.75
C SER A 190 -9.89 -8.86 21.88
N TYR A 191 -10.47 -9.73 21.06
CA TYR A 191 -11.92 -9.99 21.06
C TYR A 191 -12.36 -10.80 22.28
N GLN A 192 -11.52 -11.76 22.69
CA GLN A 192 -11.76 -12.65 23.82
C GLN A 192 -10.45 -12.90 24.61
N PRO A 193 -10.37 -12.49 25.89
CA PRO A 193 -11.28 -11.58 26.57
C PRO A 193 -11.23 -10.18 25.93
N ASP A 194 -12.33 -9.43 26.03
CA ASP A 194 -12.48 -8.08 25.46
C ASP A 194 -11.54 -7.06 26.13
N THR A 195 -10.29 -6.97 25.65
CA THR A 195 -9.21 -6.26 26.33
C THR A 195 -8.44 -5.35 25.38
N LEU A 196 -7.98 -4.21 25.90
CA LEU A 196 -7.07 -3.32 25.19
C LEU A 196 -5.69 -3.42 25.82
N ALA A 197 -4.71 -3.85 25.04
CA ALA A 197 -3.31 -3.89 25.43
C ALA A 197 -2.52 -2.82 24.67
N ARG A 198 -1.76 -1.99 25.40
CA ARG A 198 -0.91 -0.98 24.77
C ARG A 198 0.23 -1.64 24.00
N VAL A 199 0.46 -1.18 22.77
CA VAL A 199 1.61 -1.56 21.93
C VAL A 199 2.67 -0.47 21.97
N HIS A 200 2.28 0.79 21.73
CA HIS A 200 3.23 1.90 21.68
C HIS A 200 2.55 3.27 21.88
N ASP A 201 3.31 4.29 22.28
CA ASP A 201 2.85 5.67 22.54
C ASP A 201 2.87 6.56 21.27
N GLN A 202 2.59 5.95 20.11
CA GLN A 202 2.31 6.63 18.85
C GLN A 202 1.11 5.97 18.19
N ALA A 203 0.34 6.70 17.40
CA ALA A 203 -0.82 6.17 16.69
C ALA A 203 -0.37 5.56 15.37
N ALA A 204 -0.66 4.28 15.17
CA ALA A 204 -0.47 3.61 13.91
C ALA A 204 -1.48 4.13 12.88
N VAL A 205 -1.00 4.30 11.64
CA VAL A 205 -1.79 4.74 10.48
C VAL A 205 -1.83 3.68 9.37
N GLY A 206 -0.94 2.69 9.44
CA GLY A 206 -0.91 1.53 8.56
C GLY A 206 -0.15 0.38 9.23
N ALA A 207 -0.33 -0.84 8.74
CA ALA A 207 0.41 -2.01 9.16
C ALA A 207 0.40 -3.07 8.06
N ASP A 208 1.34 -4.01 8.18
CA ASP A 208 1.25 -5.32 7.53
C ASP A 208 1.53 -6.34 8.64
N LEU A 209 0.46 -6.99 9.12
CA LEU A 209 0.55 -7.93 10.24
C LEU A 209 1.28 -9.22 9.89
N ARG A 210 1.24 -9.67 8.63
CA ARG A 210 1.99 -10.83 8.14
C ARG A 210 3.49 -10.62 8.28
N LEU A 211 3.94 -9.41 7.98
CA LEU A 211 5.35 -9.05 7.94
C LEU A 211 5.87 -8.45 9.26
N ASP A 212 5.03 -8.40 10.30
CA ASP A 212 5.35 -7.77 11.59
C ASP A 212 5.76 -6.29 11.43
N ARG A 213 5.01 -5.54 10.62
CA ARG A 213 5.30 -4.12 10.30
C ARG A 213 4.17 -3.20 10.75
N VAL A 214 4.56 -2.03 11.23
CA VAL A 214 3.64 -0.97 11.59
C VAL A 214 4.18 0.38 11.13
N VAL A 215 3.28 1.21 10.62
CA VAL A 215 3.55 2.59 10.21
C VAL A 215 2.96 3.52 11.26
N PHE A 216 3.81 4.30 11.90
CA PHE A 216 3.41 5.38 12.79
C PHE A 216 3.48 6.71 12.04
N GLU A 217 2.47 7.55 12.23
CA GLU A 217 2.59 8.97 11.91
C GLU A 217 3.58 9.61 12.90
N GLN A 218 4.48 10.43 12.40
CA GLN A 218 5.42 11.19 13.20
C GLN A 218 5.02 12.68 13.14
N PRO A 219 4.30 13.18 14.16
CA PRO A 219 3.69 14.51 14.14
C PRO A 219 4.72 15.60 14.49
N GLY A 220 5.72 15.80 13.63
CA GLY A 220 6.37 17.11 13.56
C GLY A 220 5.33 18.13 13.08
N ALA A 221 5.21 19.28 13.73
CA ALA A 221 4.22 20.29 13.32
C ALA A 221 4.52 20.73 11.87
N GLY A 222 3.54 20.54 10.97
CA GLY A 222 3.67 20.89 9.55
C GLY A 222 4.43 19.87 8.69
N GLU A 223 4.85 18.73 9.24
CA GLU A 223 5.55 17.68 8.50
C GLU A 223 4.72 16.40 8.41
N PHE A 224 4.51 15.91 7.19
CA PHE A 224 3.95 14.58 6.94
C PHE A 224 5.09 13.58 6.92
N CYS A 225 5.53 13.14 8.10
CA CYS A 225 6.54 12.11 8.24
C CYS A 225 5.93 10.82 8.77
N ASN A 226 6.43 9.69 8.27
CA ASN A 226 6.08 8.36 8.74
C ASN A 226 7.32 7.62 9.24
N ARG A 227 7.08 6.74 10.20
CA ARG A 227 8.08 5.83 10.76
C ARG A 227 7.59 4.40 10.61
N VAL A 228 8.38 3.57 9.95
CA VAL A 228 8.12 2.13 9.88
C VAL A 228 8.93 1.44 10.95
N ALA A 229 8.27 0.56 11.71
CA ALA A 229 8.87 -0.19 12.80
C ALA A 229 8.44 -1.66 12.77
N VAL A 230 9.16 -2.47 13.53
CA VAL A 230 8.77 -3.87 13.80
C VAL A 230 7.61 -3.86 14.80
N LEU A 231 6.45 -4.41 14.46
CA LEU A 231 5.25 -4.31 15.29
C LEU A 231 5.40 -5.02 16.64
N SER A 232 6.04 -6.20 16.67
CA SER A 232 6.36 -6.94 17.90
C SER A 232 7.39 -6.21 18.78
N ARG A 233 8.17 -5.28 18.21
CA ARG A 233 9.20 -4.49 18.89
C ARG A 233 9.14 -3.04 18.39
N PRO A 234 8.09 -2.26 18.74
CA PRO A 234 7.80 -0.98 18.09
C PRO A 234 8.84 0.13 18.37
N ALA A 235 9.73 -0.08 19.35
CA ALA A 235 10.92 0.74 19.55
C ALA A 235 11.99 0.54 18.45
N ARG A 236 12.04 -0.64 17.83
CA ARG A 236 12.95 -0.96 16.71
C ARG A 236 12.39 -0.36 15.42
N THR A 237 12.91 0.80 15.07
CA THR A 237 12.63 1.46 13.80
C THR A 237 13.34 0.73 12.67
N LEU A 238 12.64 0.49 11.57
CA LEU A 238 13.24 0.04 10.31
C LEU A 238 13.76 1.27 9.56
N TRP A 239 12.87 2.23 9.29
CA TRP A 239 13.22 3.48 8.62
C TRP A 239 12.22 4.60 8.94
N ARG A 240 12.61 5.82 8.59
CA ARG A 240 11.79 7.04 8.69
C ARG A 240 11.82 7.75 7.36
N SER A 241 10.71 8.37 6.98
CA SER A 241 10.64 9.15 5.76
C SER A 241 9.61 10.27 5.90
N CYS A 242 9.95 11.43 5.35
CA CYS A 242 9.02 12.54 5.15
C CYS A 242 8.74 12.76 3.65
N ARG A 243 9.28 11.87 2.81
CA ARG A 243 9.16 11.94 1.36
C ARG A 243 8.26 10.84 0.83
N VAL A 244 8.36 9.64 1.41
CA VAL A 244 7.67 8.45 0.92
C VAL A 244 6.93 7.72 2.03
N TYR A 245 5.70 7.32 1.73
CA TYR A 245 4.85 6.47 2.54
C TYR A 245 4.72 5.09 1.89
N PRO A 246 4.96 3.99 2.63
CA PRO A 246 4.79 2.66 2.10
C PRO A 246 3.30 2.36 1.97
N HIS A 247 2.85 2.03 0.76
CA HIS A 247 1.47 1.63 0.52
C HIS A 247 1.28 0.14 0.70
N GLU A 248 2.18 -0.67 0.15
CA GLU A 248 2.07 -2.12 0.19
C GLU A 248 3.44 -2.77 0.15
N TRP A 249 3.61 -3.90 0.83
CA TRP A 249 4.84 -4.68 0.82
C TRP A 249 4.71 -5.90 -0.09
N SER A 250 5.82 -6.29 -0.72
CA SER A 250 5.90 -7.58 -1.40
C SER A 250 5.60 -8.72 -0.43
N PRO A 251 5.14 -9.89 -0.90
CA PRO A 251 4.80 -11.01 -0.02
C PRO A 251 5.95 -11.45 0.90
N ASP A 252 7.20 -11.43 0.41
CA ASP A 252 8.41 -11.67 1.22
C ASP A 252 8.88 -10.48 2.09
N GLY A 253 8.25 -9.32 1.90
CA GLY A 253 8.53 -8.06 2.57
C GLY A 253 9.86 -7.40 2.19
N ARG A 254 10.61 -7.90 1.21
CA ARG A 254 11.88 -7.27 0.79
C ARG A 254 11.66 -5.95 0.09
N HIS A 255 10.52 -5.77 -0.55
CA HIS A 255 10.18 -4.59 -1.32
C HIS A 255 8.92 -3.93 -0.77
N ALA A 256 8.75 -2.65 -1.07
CA ALA A 256 7.50 -1.94 -0.85
C ALA A 256 7.22 -1.01 -2.03
N THR A 257 5.97 -0.93 -2.45
CA THR A 257 5.48 0.19 -3.25
C THR A 257 5.30 1.39 -2.32
N ALA A 258 5.80 2.54 -2.73
CA ALA A 258 5.72 3.77 -1.95
C ALA A 258 5.42 4.97 -2.84
N THR A 259 4.66 5.92 -2.33
CA THR A 259 4.37 7.21 -2.98
C THR A 259 4.61 8.34 -1.98
N TYR A 260 4.31 9.58 -2.35
CA TYR A 260 4.44 10.73 -1.46
C TYR A 260 3.69 10.52 -0.14
N THR A 261 4.27 10.98 0.98
CA THR A 261 3.61 10.88 2.29
C THR A 261 2.32 11.70 2.39
N TYR A 262 2.14 12.67 1.49
CA TYR A 262 0.92 13.46 1.38
C TYR A 262 0.60 13.75 -0.09
N PHE A 263 -0.63 13.50 -0.50
CA PHE A 263 -1.22 13.98 -1.75
C PHE A 263 -2.75 13.98 -1.65
N ASP A 264 -3.38 15.03 -2.18
CA ASP A 264 -4.82 15.31 -2.02
C ASP A 264 -5.71 14.75 -3.14
N ALA A 265 -5.15 13.95 -4.04
CA ALA A 265 -5.83 13.49 -5.25
C ALA A 265 -6.07 11.98 -5.27
N ALA A 266 -7.06 11.55 -6.06
CA ALA A 266 -7.09 10.18 -6.55
C ALA A 266 -5.88 9.99 -7.49
N GLY A 267 -4.93 9.14 -7.09
CA GLY A 267 -3.72 8.83 -7.85
C GLY A 267 -2.48 9.65 -7.48
N THR A 268 -1.34 9.26 -8.06
CA THR A 268 -0.02 9.87 -7.84
C THR A 268 0.73 10.04 -9.16
N PRO A 269 1.51 11.12 -9.34
CA PRO A 269 2.39 11.27 -10.49
C PRO A 269 3.58 10.31 -10.46
N ARG A 270 3.82 9.65 -9.32
CA ARG A 270 5.03 8.83 -9.12
C ARG A 270 4.81 7.71 -8.12
N TRP A 271 5.28 6.54 -8.50
CA TRP A 271 5.52 5.40 -7.60
C TRP A 271 7.01 5.15 -7.44
N TRP A 272 7.39 4.63 -6.29
CA TRP A 272 8.70 4.07 -6.03
C TRP A 272 8.56 2.61 -5.62
N VAL A 273 9.51 1.79 -6.05
CA VAL A 273 9.83 0.55 -5.35
C VAL A 273 11.00 0.85 -4.44
N VAL A 274 10.81 0.58 -3.15
CA VAL A 274 11.84 0.79 -2.12
C VAL A 274 12.17 -0.51 -1.42
N ASP A 275 13.37 -0.61 -0.87
CA ASP A 275 13.71 -1.67 0.07
C ASP A 275 12.80 -1.58 1.31
N GLY A 276 12.14 -2.68 1.65
CA GLY A 276 11.14 -2.72 2.72
C GLY A 276 11.71 -2.45 4.12
N ARG A 277 13.03 -2.59 4.31
CA ARG A 277 13.74 -2.43 5.59
C ARG A 277 14.50 -1.12 5.72
N SER A 278 14.93 -0.50 4.62
CA SER A 278 15.71 0.75 4.64
C SER A 278 15.03 1.94 3.96
N ALA A 279 13.96 1.72 3.19
CA ALA A 279 13.37 2.68 2.26
C ALA A 279 14.32 3.20 1.17
N GLU A 280 15.44 2.51 0.92
CA GLU A 280 16.30 2.82 -0.21
C GLU A 280 15.53 2.63 -1.53
N GLN A 281 15.54 3.66 -2.37
CA GLN A 281 14.86 3.61 -3.66
C GLN A 281 15.58 2.63 -4.60
N GLN A 282 14.84 1.65 -5.12
CA GLN A 282 15.34 0.66 -6.08
C GLN A 282 14.91 0.99 -7.51
N SER A 283 13.67 1.45 -7.68
CA SER A 283 13.18 1.96 -8.96
C SER A 283 12.07 3.00 -8.76
N SER A 284 11.67 3.65 -9.84
CA SER A 284 10.57 4.61 -9.83
C SER A 284 9.80 4.59 -11.14
N LEU A 285 8.51 4.88 -11.05
CA LEU A 285 7.59 4.98 -12.16
C LEU A 285 7.00 6.38 -12.16
N VAL A 286 6.87 6.98 -13.33
CA VAL A 286 6.29 8.33 -13.48
C VAL A 286 5.13 8.24 -14.47
N GLY A 287 4.03 8.93 -14.19
CA GLY A 287 2.82 8.93 -15.02
C GLY A 287 1.57 9.22 -14.20
N ARG A 288 0.37 9.09 -14.80
CA ARG A 288 -0.88 9.17 -14.01
C ARG A 288 -1.24 7.80 -13.47
N LEU A 289 -0.89 7.55 -12.21
CA LEU A 289 -0.97 6.23 -11.59
C LEU A 289 -2.06 6.23 -10.52
N ASP A 290 -2.81 5.13 -10.38
CA ASP A 290 -3.71 4.95 -9.25
C ASP A 290 -2.90 4.85 -7.95
N LYS A 291 -3.51 5.24 -6.83
CA LYS A 291 -2.90 5.18 -5.50
C LYS A 291 -2.91 3.77 -4.91
N ASP A 292 -3.68 2.87 -5.50
CA ASP A 292 -3.75 1.48 -5.09
C ASP A 292 -2.76 0.65 -5.92
N THR A 293 -2.02 -0.21 -5.25
CA THR A 293 -1.18 -1.25 -5.86
C THR A 293 -1.66 -2.62 -5.37
N ALA A 294 -1.21 -3.67 -6.04
CA ALA A 294 -1.30 -5.03 -5.53
C ALA A 294 -0.05 -5.82 -5.96
N TRP A 295 0.61 -6.52 -5.04
CA TRP A 295 1.71 -7.40 -5.44
C TRP A 295 1.17 -8.71 -6.04
N GLU A 296 1.71 -9.09 -7.20
CA GLU A 296 1.39 -10.36 -7.86
C GLU A 296 2.30 -11.49 -7.36
N ASP A 297 3.57 -11.15 -7.11
CA ASP A 297 4.60 -12.02 -6.52
C ASP A 297 5.67 -11.15 -5.81
N ASP A 298 6.83 -11.71 -5.49
CA ASP A 298 7.92 -10.99 -4.81
C ASP A 298 8.67 -9.97 -5.69
N ALA A 299 8.47 -10.01 -7.01
CA ALA A 299 9.22 -9.25 -8.01
C ALA A 299 8.33 -8.35 -8.89
N HIS A 300 7.02 -8.56 -8.89
CA HIS A 300 6.06 -7.85 -9.74
C HIS A 300 4.90 -7.31 -8.93
N PHE A 301 4.55 -6.05 -9.19
CA PHE A 301 3.35 -5.43 -8.67
C PHE A 301 2.49 -4.89 -9.82
N LEU A 302 1.21 -4.77 -9.53
CA LEU A 302 0.19 -4.24 -10.41
C LEU A 302 -0.26 -2.89 -9.88
N THR A 303 -0.52 -1.97 -10.80
CA THR A 303 -1.26 -0.74 -10.54
C THR A 303 -2.05 -0.37 -11.79
N LEU A 304 -2.83 0.69 -11.72
CA LEU A 304 -3.54 1.21 -12.87
C LEU A 304 -2.87 2.50 -13.33
N ALA A 305 -2.74 2.67 -14.63
CA ALA A 305 -2.14 3.85 -15.23
C ALA A 305 -3.08 4.45 -16.28
N GLN A 306 -2.98 5.77 -16.49
CA GLN A 306 -3.75 6.53 -17.47
C GLN A 306 -2.82 7.46 -18.28
N SER A 307 -2.98 7.52 -19.60
CA SER A 307 -2.26 8.47 -20.45
C SER A 307 -2.97 9.84 -20.50
N GLY A 308 -2.26 10.86 -21.02
CA GLY A 308 -2.86 12.17 -21.29
C GLY A 308 -3.96 12.16 -22.36
N GLU A 309 -4.09 11.07 -23.12
CA GLU A 309 -5.15 10.86 -24.12
C GLU A 309 -6.35 10.07 -23.58
N GLY A 310 -6.35 9.74 -22.27
CA GLY A 310 -7.43 9.00 -21.64
C GLY A 310 -7.38 7.48 -21.89
N LYS A 311 -6.22 6.94 -22.24
CA LYS A 311 -6.02 5.48 -22.33
C LYS A 311 -5.61 4.96 -20.97
N ALA A 312 -6.38 4.04 -20.40
CA ALA A 312 -6.08 3.42 -19.11
C ALA A 312 -5.89 1.90 -19.23
N ALA A 313 -5.01 1.34 -18.40
CA ALA A 313 -4.84 -0.11 -18.28
C ALA A 313 -4.33 -0.50 -16.88
N ILE A 314 -4.46 -1.79 -16.53
CA ILE A 314 -3.64 -2.42 -15.50
C ILE A 314 -2.25 -2.59 -16.10
N ILE A 315 -1.23 -2.12 -15.40
CA ILE A 315 0.17 -2.34 -15.73
C ILE A 315 0.80 -3.27 -14.70
N ARG A 316 1.65 -4.17 -15.16
CA ARG A 316 2.54 -4.99 -14.33
C ARG A 316 3.93 -4.43 -14.45
N CYS A 317 4.56 -4.14 -13.33
CA CYS A 317 5.91 -3.60 -13.30
C CYS A 317 6.79 -4.44 -12.39
N SER A 318 8.03 -4.66 -12.83
CA SER A 318 9.04 -5.34 -12.04
C SER A 318 9.68 -4.40 -11.03
N ILE A 319 10.38 -4.96 -10.04
CA ILE A 319 11.21 -4.18 -9.10
C ILE A 319 12.29 -3.33 -9.78
N THR A 320 12.68 -3.66 -11.02
CA THR A 320 13.66 -2.88 -11.79
C THR A 320 13.00 -1.74 -12.59
N GLY A 321 11.67 -1.60 -12.52
CA GLY A 321 10.90 -0.55 -13.21
C GLY A 321 10.52 -0.88 -14.66
N ALA A 322 10.77 -2.10 -15.13
CA ALA A 322 10.28 -2.53 -16.45
C ALA A 322 8.79 -2.84 -16.35
N CYS A 323 7.99 -2.30 -17.27
CA CYS A 323 6.53 -2.46 -17.24
C CYS A 323 5.98 -3.04 -18.53
N GLU A 324 4.90 -3.79 -18.38
CA GLU A 324 4.05 -4.28 -19.45
C GLU A 324 2.58 -4.04 -19.10
N ARG A 325 1.72 -4.09 -20.10
CA ARG A 325 0.28 -3.96 -19.92
C ARG A 325 -0.33 -5.33 -19.56
N ALA A 326 -0.90 -5.42 -18.37
CA ALA A 326 -1.57 -6.61 -17.83
C ALA A 326 -3.08 -6.65 -18.10
N SER A 327 -3.70 -5.62 -18.70
CA SER A 327 -5.10 -5.71 -19.18
C SER A 327 -5.29 -5.26 -20.62
N LYS A 328 -6.50 -5.32 -21.17
CA LYS A 328 -6.84 -4.48 -22.34
C LYS A 328 -6.76 -2.98 -21.99
N VAL A 329 -6.69 -2.14 -23.00
CA VAL A 329 -6.80 -0.67 -22.83
C VAL A 329 -8.28 -0.29 -22.75
N TRP A 330 -8.60 0.66 -21.88
CA TRP A 330 -9.91 1.30 -21.81
C TRP A 330 -9.79 2.78 -22.15
N ASP A 331 -10.84 3.30 -22.78
CA ASP A 331 -11.05 4.73 -22.90
C ASP A 331 -11.70 5.24 -21.61
N VAL A 332 -10.99 6.13 -20.93
CA VAL A 332 -11.41 6.74 -19.68
C VAL A 332 -11.24 8.24 -19.80
N PRO A 333 -12.27 9.05 -19.49
CA PRO A 333 -12.16 10.50 -19.53
C PRO A 333 -10.94 10.99 -18.74
N VAL A 334 -10.16 11.89 -19.34
CA VAL A 334 -9.12 12.60 -18.59
C VAL A 334 -9.83 13.63 -17.71
N PRO A 335 -9.61 13.62 -16.38
CA PRO A 335 -10.26 14.61 -15.54
C PRO A 335 -9.87 16.03 -15.97
N SER A 336 -10.86 16.89 -16.11
CA SER A 336 -10.66 18.33 -16.37
C SER A 336 -10.41 19.13 -15.08
N GLU A 337 -10.78 18.58 -13.92
CA GLU A 337 -10.57 19.19 -12.62
C GLU A 337 -9.16 18.90 -12.11
N SER A 338 -8.44 19.94 -11.68
CA SER A 338 -7.05 19.81 -11.20
C SER A 338 -6.91 18.99 -9.92
N SER A 339 -7.99 18.86 -9.13
CA SER A 339 -8.06 18.02 -7.92
C SER A 339 -8.19 16.53 -8.23
N LEU A 340 -8.61 16.17 -9.44
CA LEU A 340 -8.75 14.78 -9.89
C LEU A 340 -7.59 14.44 -10.81
N PHE A 341 -6.51 13.91 -10.24
CA PHE A 341 -5.32 13.57 -11.03
C PHE A 341 -5.55 12.35 -11.95
N TYR A 342 -6.41 11.43 -11.51
CA TYR A 342 -6.66 10.14 -12.12
C TYR A 342 -8.16 9.83 -12.22
N ALA A 343 -8.61 9.37 -13.39
CA ALA A 343 -9.93 8.76 -13.52
C ALA A 343 -9.77 7.23 -13.49
N LYS A 344 -10.40 6.59 -12.50
CA LYS A 344 -10.29 5.14 -12.34
C LYS A 344 -11.02 4.42 -13.48
N PRO A 345 -10.34 3.52 -14.23
CA PRO A 345 -11.02 2.61 -15.15
C PRO A 345 -11.96 1.72 -14.35
N PRO A 346 -12.86 0.94 -14.99
CA PRO A 346 -13.78 0.07 -14.28
C PRO A 346 -13.05 -1.19 -13.79
N VAL A 347 -12.04 -1.02 -12.95
CA VAL A 347 -11.17 -2.09 -12.45
C VAL A 347 -10.85 -1.86 -10.99
N VAL A 348 -10.84 -2.95 -10.23
CA VAL A 348 -10.37 -2.98 -8.84
C VAL A 348 -9.48 -4.20 -8.67
N LEU A 349 -8.25 -3.99 -8.20
CA LEU A 349 -7.35 -5.07 -7.82
C LEU A 349 -7.72 -5.57 -6.43
N ALA A 350 -7.65 -6.88 -6.19
CA ALA A 350 -7.82 -7.39 -4.83
C ALA A 350 -6.61 -6.99 -3.99
N THR A 351 -6.86 -6.44 -2.82
CA THR A 351 -5.83 -6.24 -1.80
C THR A 351 -5.70 -7.50 -0.95
N PRO A 352 -4.47 -7.87 -0.55
CA PRO A 352 -4.20 -9.06 0.27
C PRO A 352 -4.82 -9.02 1.67
#